data_AF-A0A529L0W7-F1
#
_entry.id   AF-A0A529L0W7-F1
#
_cell.length_a   1.000
_cell.length_b   1.000
_cell.length_c   1.000
_cell.angle_alpha   90.00
_cell.angle_beta   90.00
_cell.angle_gamma   90.00
#
_symmetry.space_group_name_H-M   'P 1'
#
loop_
_entity.id
_entity.type
_entity.pdbx_description
1 polymer ?
#
loop_
_entity_poly.entity_id
_entity_poly.type
_entity_poly.pdbx_seq_one_letter_code
_entity_poly.pdbx_strand_id
1 'polypeptide(L)' 'MITSEQLRAARALLQWDQKKLAAASKVSTATIKRLEPLAGPLRANQVTVEALRRALETAGVEFIPENGGGPGVR' A
#
# COMPACT_ATOMS: atom_id res chain seq x y z
N MET A 1 9.92 4.92 1.53
CA MET A 1 8.95 4.35 2.50
C MET A 1 7.55 4.69 1.99
N ILE A 2 6.59 3.75 1.97
CA ILE A 2 5.20 4.06 1.57
C ILE A 2 4.36 4.44 2.78
N THR A 3 3.31 5.22 2.55
CA THR A 3 2.37 5.66 3.61
C THR A 3 1.05 4.88 3.58
N SER A 4 0.27 4.97 4.66
CA SER A 4 -1.07 4.41 4.72
C SER A 4 -2.04 5.09 3.72
N GLU A 5 -1.83 6.36 3.40
CA GLU A 5 -2.56 7.07 2.34
C GLU A 5 -2.23 6.50 0.97
N GLN A 6 -0.94 6.33 0.65
CA GLN A 6 -0.51 5.73 -0.62
C GLN A 6 -1.01 4.29 -0.76
N LEU A 7 -1.04 3.52 0.33
CA LEU A 7 -1.62 2.17 0.33
C LEU A 7 -3.10 2.19 -0.06
N ARG A 8 -3.90 3.06 0.55
CA ARG A 8 -5.33 3.22 0.23
C ARG A 8 -5.54 3.71 -1.20
N ALA A 9 -4.77 4.71 -1.62
CA ALA A 9 -4.86 5.29 -2.96
C ALA A 9 -4.50 4.27 -4.05
N ALA A 10 -3.40 3.54 -3.89
CA ALA A 10 -3.00 2.46 -4.80
C ALA A 10 -4.07 1.39 -4.94
N ARG A 11 -4.67 1.00 -3.80
CA ARG A 11 -5.75 0.02 -3.80
C ARG A 11 -6.99 0.54 -4.53
N ALA A 12 -7.31 1.83 -4.36
CA ALA A 12 -8.42 2.47 -5.06
C ALA A 12 -8.19 2.55 -6.59
N LEU A 13 -6.97 2.88 -7.04
CA LEU A 13 -6.61 2.89 -8.46
C LEU A 13 -6.83 1.52 -9.13
N LEU A 14 -6.48 0.44 -8.43
CA LEU A 14 -6.67 -0.93 -8.90
C LEU A 14 -8.10 -1.47 -8.72
N GLN A 15 -8.99 -0.70 -8.09
CA GLN A 15 -10.32 -1.17 -7.66
C GLN A 15 -10.29 -2.43 -6.79
N TRP A 16 -9.21 -2.60 -6.00
CA TRP A 16 -9.05 -3.76 -5.13
C TRP A 16 -9.77 -3.54 -3.80
N ASP A 17 -10.32 -4.61 -3.23
CA ASP A 17 -10.69 -4.63 -1.82
C ASP A 17 -9.51 -5.09 -0.95
N GLN A 18 -9.66 -5.03 0.37
CA GLN A 18 -8.60 -5.44 1.29
C GLN A 18 -8.25 -6.94 1.15
N LYS A 19 -9.23 -7.78 0.76
CA LYS A 19 -9.03 -9.23 0.58
C LYS A 19 -8.19 -9.53 -0.67
N LYS A 20 -8.41 -8.79 -1.76
CA LYS A 20 -7.65 -8.91 -3.00
C LYS A 20 -6.20 -8.51 -2.78
N LEU A 21 -5.96 -7.40 -2.07
CA LEU A 21 -4.62 -6.99 -1.68
C LEU A 21 -3.96 -8.01 -0.74
N ALA A 22 -4.70 -8.58 0.21
CA ALA A 22 -4.21 -9.65 1.08
C ALA A 22 -3.73 -10.86 0.29
N ALA A 23 -4.54 -11.32 -0.68
CA ALA A 23 -4.21 -12.45 -1.53
C ALA A 23 -2.97 -12.17 -2.40
N ALA A 24 -2.87 -10.97 -2.99
CA ALA A 24 -1.74 -10.60 -3.84
C ALA A 24 -0.42 -10.43 -3.07
N SER A 25 -0.48 -9.86 -1.86
CA SER A 25 0.70 -9.58 -1.03
C SER A 25 1.08 -10.70 -0.06
N LYS A 26 0.22 -11.71 0.13
CA LYS A 26 0.33 -12.74 1.18
C LYS A 26 0.36 -12.17 2.60
N VAL A 27 -0.11 -10.93 2.78
CA VAL A 27 -0.30 -10.28 4.09
C VAL A 27 -1.75 -10.50 4.53
N SER A 28 -1.98 -10.75 5.82
CA SER A 28 -3.34 -11.00 6.30
C SER A 28 -4.26 -9.79 6.09
N THR A 29 -5.53 -10.02 5.76
CA THR A 29 -6.55 -8.96 5.64
C THR A 29 -6.69 -8.16 6.94
N ALA A 30 -6.52 -8.79 8.10
CA ALA A 30 -6.55 -8.13 9.40
C ALA A 30 -5.40 -7.11 9.56
N THR A 31 -4.20 -7.47 9.09
CA THR A 31 -3.06 -6.57 9.06
C THR A 31 -3.34 -5.36 8.16
N ILE A 32 -3.85 -5.57 6.95
CA ILE A 32 -4.19 -4.47 6.03
C ILE A 32 -5.25 -3.55 6.64
N LYS A 33 -6.32 -4.12 7.20
CA LYS A 33 -7.40 -3.38 7.87
C LYS A 33 -6.89 -2.51 9.03
N ARG A 34 -5.87 -2.99 9.77
CA ARG A 34 -5.22 -2.22 10.85
C ARG A 34 -4.34 -1.09 10.31
N LEU A 35 -3.71 -1.26 9.15
CA LEU A 35 -2.75 -0.32 8.60
C LEU A 35 -3.39 0.84 7.83
N GLU A 36 -4.43 0.58 7.05
CA GLU A 36 -5.10 1.58 6.21
C GLU A 36 -5.67 2.82 6.94
N PRO A 37 -6.25 2.73 8.15
CA PRO A 37 -6.80 3.90 8.83
C PRO A 37 -5.74 4.79 9.49
N LEU A 38 -4.48 4.35 9.56
CA LEU A 38 -3.40 5.17 10.10
C LEU A 38 -3.04 6.31 9.15
N ALA A 39 -2.36 7.31 9.69
CA ALA A 39 -1.80 8.41 8.90
C ALA A 39 -0.28 8.30 8.81
N GLY A 40 0.27 8.71 7.66
CA GLY A 40 1.70 8.78 7.42
C GLY A 40 2.34 7.40 7.22
N PRO A 41 3.62 7.24 7.61
CA PRO A 41 4.40 6.06 7.26
C PRO A 41 3.75 4.75 7.69
N LEU A 42 3.79 3.74 6.81
CA LEU A 42 3.14 2.45 7.06
C LEU A 42 3.77 1.73 8.25
N ARG A 43 3.05 1.67 9.39
CA ARG A 43 3.54 1.10 10.66
C ARG A 43 3.48 -0.43 10.68
N ALA A 44 4.34 -1.07 9.91
CA ALA A 44 4.54 -2.52 9.85
C ALA A 44 6.03 -2.88 9.78
N ASN A 45 6.36 -4.16 9.97
CA ASN A 45 7.73 -4.62 9.75
C ASN A 45 8.11 -4.50 8.25
N GLN A 46 9.41 -4.43 7.99
CA GLN A 46 9.93 -4.19 6.64
C GLN A 46 9.42 -5.23 5.62
N VAL A 47 9.39 -6.51 5.99
CA VAL A 47 8.88 -7.60 5.14
C VAL A 47 7.43 -7.37 4.71
N THR A 48 6.56 -6.92 5.63
CA THR A 48 5.15 -6.60 5.32
C THR A 48 5.05 -5.40 4.39
N VAL A 49 5.84 -4.35 4.64
CA VAL A 49 5.84 -3.13 3.81
C VAL A 49 6.28 -3.47 2.38
N GLU A 50 7.33 -4.26 2.22
CA GLU A 50 7.85 -4.68 0.92
C GLU A 50 6.88 -5.61 0.19
N ALA A 51 6.24 -6.54 0.89
CA ALA A 51 5.25 -7.43 0.29
C ALA A 51 4.03 -6.66 -0.25
N LEU A 52 3.53 -5.66 0.49
CA LEU A 52 2.43 -4.80 0.06
C LEU A 52 2.84 -3.93 -1.13
N ARG A 53 4.01 -3.27 -1.06
CA ARG A 53 4.55 -2.47 -2.17
C ARG A 53 4.68 -3.30 -3.44
N ARG A 54 5.37 -4.45 -3.38
CA ARG A 54 5.63 -5.31 -4.55
C ARG A 54 4.33 -5.83 -5.17
N ALA A 55 3.34 -6.19 -4.37
CA ALA A 55 2.06 -6.67 -4.88
C ALA A 55 1.33 -5.60 -5.71
N LEU A 56 1.34 -4.35 -5.23
CA LEU A 56 0.75 -3.21 -5.93
C LEU A 56 1.54 -2.84 -7.18
N GLU A 57 2.87 -2.83 -7.10
CA GLU A 57 3.76 -2.58 -8.26
C GLU A 57 3.62 -3.65 -9.34
N THR A 58 3.51 -4.92 -8.96
CA THR A 58 3.28 -6.02 -9.90
C THR A 58 1.92 -5.90 -10.59
N ALA A 59 0.94 -5.27 -9.94
CA ALA A 59 -0.38 -5.00 -10.50
C ALA A 59 -0.42 -3.71 -11.34
N GLY A 60 0.71 -3.00 -11.48
CA GLY A 60 0.84 -1.83 -12.35
C GLY A 60 0.82 -0.48 -11.63
N VAL A 61 0.80 -0.43 -10.29
CA VAL A 61 0.91 0.83 -9.54
C VAL A 61 2.37 1.28 -9.45
N GLU A 62 2.62 2.57 -9.66
CA GLU A 62 3.93 3.16 -9.41
C GLU A 62 3.89 4.10 -8.20
N PHE A 63 4.76 3.85 -7.21
CA PHE A 63 4.94 4.75 -6.07
C PHE A 63 5.95 5.84 -6.38
N ILE A 64 5.47 7.09 -6.41
CA ILE A 64 6.29 8.24 -6.79
C ILE A 64 6.92 8.83 -5.52
N PRO A 65 8.25 9.03 -5.48
CA PRO A 65 8.90 9.75 -4.39
C PRO A 65 8.45 11.21 -4.33
N GLU A 66 8.54 11.80 -3.15
CA GLU A 66 8.15 13.19 -2.93
C GLU A 66 9.07 14.14 -3.70
N ASN A 67 8.50 14.87 -4.66
CA ASN A 67 9.19 15.90 -5.45
C ASN A 67 8.64 17.32 -5.16
N GLY A 68 8.27 17.59 -3.90
CA GLY A 68 7.74 18.89 -3.44
C GLY A 68 6.21 19.04 -3.44
N GLY A 69 5.47 18.06 -3.99
CA GLY A 69 3.99 17.99 -3.95
C GLY A 69 3.43 16.97 -2.96
N GLY A 70 4.28 16.36 -2.12
CA GLY A 70 3.94 15.22 -1.28
C GLY A 70 4.07 13.85 -1.99
N PRO A 71 3.97 12.74 -1.25
CA PRO A 71 4.07 11.38 -1.78
C PRO A 71 2.83 10.99 -2.62
N GLY A 72 3.04 10.42 -3.81
CA GLY A 72 1.98 10.08 -4.77
C GLY A 72 1.94 8.62 -5.20
N VAL A 73 0.85 8.22 -5.88
CA VAL A 73 0.68 6.94 -6.57
C VAL A 73 0.04 7.18 -7.94
N ARG A 74 0.47 6.45 -8.97
CA ARG A 74 -0.12 6.48 -10.33
C ARG A 74 -0.29 5.09 -10.89
#